data_AF-A0A842P136-F1
#
_entry.id   AF-A0A842P136-F1
#
_cell.length_a   1.000
_cell.length_b   1.000
_cell.length_c   1.000
_cell.angle_alpha   90.00
_cell.angle_beta   90.00
_cell.angle_gamma   90.00
#
_symmetry.space_group_name_H-M   'P 1'
#
loop_
_entity.id
_entity.type
_entity.pdbx_description
1 polymer ?
#
loop_
_entity_poly.entity_id
_entity_poly.type
_entity_poly.pdbx_seq_one_letter_code
_entity_poly.pdbx_strand_id
1 'polypeptide(L)'
;MNEQGNSNAMIGTILRDQHSVPSVKLLLGKSVGAVLEEAGKTREVPEELMNMMRKAQGIIDHLENNRKDLHNNRQLNLVESKIRRTAQYYQSNGKLDVEWNYKRDQLRLMVE
;
A
#
# COMPACT_ATOMS: atom_id res chain seq x y z
N MET A 1 -15.82 8.04 3.32
CA MET A 1 -14.51 7.69 3.91
C MET A 1 -13.52 7.16 2.87
N ASN A 2 -13.82 6.13 2.08
CA ASN A 2 -12.91 5.67 1.00
C ASN A 2 -12.72 6.75 -0.09
N GLU A 3 -13.80 7.39 -0.53
CA GLU A 3 -13.77 8.52 -1.49
C GLU A 3 -13.05 9.76 -0.95
N GLN A 4 -12.88 9.86 0.37
CA GLN A 4 -12.12 10.92 1.01
C GLN A 4 -10.61 10.60 1.03
N GLY A 5 -10.17 9.51 0.39
CA GLY A 5 -8.77 9.10 0.29
C GLY A 5 -8.27 8.23 1.44
N ASN A 6 -9.09 7.95 2.46
CA ASN A 6 -8.64 7.20 3.64
C ASN A 6 -8.27 5.75 3.30
N SER A 7 -7.19 5.26 3.93
CA SER A 7 -6.80 3.85 3.86
C SER A 7 -7.80 2.93 4.55
N ASN A 8 -7.81 1.65 4.19
CA ASN A 8 -8.67 0.66 4.85
C ASN A 8 -8.41 0.60 6.37
N ALA A 9 -7.14 0.73 6.77
CA ALA A 9 -6.75 0.80 8.17
C ALA A 9 -7.30 2.07 8.85
N MET A 10 -7.18 3.23 8.20
CA MET A 10 -7.69 4.50 8.74
C MET A 10 -9.21 4.51 8.82
N ILE A 11 -9.91 3.92 7.86
CA ILE A 11 -11.37 3.72 7.91
C ILE A 11 -11.74 2.90 9.15
N GLY A 12 -11.00 1.82 9.44
CA GLY A 12 -11.20 1.04 10.67
C GLY A 12 -11.03 1.86 11.94
N THR A 13 -9.97 2.68 12.01
CA THR A 13 -9.71 3.58 13.15
C THR A 13 -10.81 4.63 13.31
N ILE A 14 -11.25 5.26 12.22
CA ILE A 14 -12.33 6.26 12.25
C ILE A 14 -13.63 5.62 12.71
N LEU A 15 -13.98 4.44 12.19
CA LEU A 15 -15.19 3.72 12.61
C LEU A 15 -15.16 3.39 14.11
N ARG A 16 -14.01 3.01 14.64
CA ARG A 16 -13.84 2.73 16.06
C ARG A 16 -13.94 3.99 16.92
N ASP A 17 -13.21 5.04 16.57
CA ASP A 17 -12.98 6.19 17.44
C ASP A 17 -14.08 7.26 17.30
N GLN A 18 -14.64 7.46 16.10
CA GLN A 18 -15.67 8.47 15.84
C GLN A 18 -17.09 7.90 15.79
N HIS A 19 -17.23 6.63 15.41
CA HIS A 19 -18.54 5.98 15.24
C HIS A 19 -18.80 4.84 16.23
N SER A 20 -17.89 4.62 17.19
CA SER A 20 -18.03 3.59 18.24
C SER A 20 -18.26 2.18 17.70
N VAL A 21 -17.68 1.85 16.54
CA VAL A 21 -17.74 0.53 15.91
C VAL A 21 -16.43 -0.22 16.21
N PRO A 22 -16.39 -1.16 17.17
CA PRO A 22 -15.13 -1.78 17.61
C PRO A 22 -14.52 -2.71 16.57
N SER A 23 -15.37 -3.39 15.79
CA SER A 23 -14.93 -4.32 14.74
C SER A 23 -15.97 -4.43 13.63
N VAL A 24 -15.59 -3.96 12.44
CA VAL A 24 -16.41 -4.09 11.22
C VAL A 24 -16.64 -5.56 10.86
N LYS A 25 -15.64 -6.41 11.11
CA LYS A 25 -15.72 -7.84 10.81
C LYS A 25 -16.74 -8.56 11.69
N LEU A 26 -16.89 -8.15 12.96
CA LEU A 26 -17.90 -8.74 13.84
C LEU A 26 -19.32 -8.34 13.44
N LEU A 27 -19.51 -7.11 12.96
CA LEU A 27 -20.83 -6.59 12.58
C LEU A 27 -21.30 -7.13 11.23
N LEU A 28 -20.43 -7.10 10.21
CA LEU A 28 -20.80 -7.42 8.83
C LEU A 28 -20.35 -8.81 8.38
N GLY A 29 -19.58 -9.53 9.22
CA GLY A 29 -18.94 -10.80 8.85
C GLY A 29 -17.79 -10.67 7.84
N LYS A 30 -17.52 -9.47 7.33
CA LYS A 30 -16.56 -9.20 6.24
C LYS A 30 -15.53 -8.14 6.66
N SER A 31 -14.35 -8.16 6.04
CA SER A 31 -13.34 -7.11 6.24
C SER A 31 -13.72 -5.83 5.49
N VAL A 32 -13.17 -4.68 5.90
CA VAL A 32 -13.34 -3.40 5.18
C VAL A 32 -12.95 -3.54 3.71
N GLY A 33 -11.87 -4.26 3.41
CA GLY A 33 -11.44 -4.53 2.04
C GLY A 33 -12.46 -5.33 1.23
N ALA A 34 -13.03 -6.39 1.82
CA ALA A 34 -14.05 -7.19 1.15
C ALA A 34 -15.35 -6.40 0.88
N VAL A 35 -15.75 -5.53 1.81
CA VAL A 35 -16.91 -4.64 1.61
C VAL A 35 -16.65 -3.66 0.46
N LEU A 36 -15.42 -3.14 0.33
CA LEU A 36 -15.06 -2.25 -0.77
C LEU A 36 -14.97 -2.98 -2.11
N GLU A 37 -14.52 -4.23 -2.10
CA GLU A 37 -14.47 -5.11 -3.28
C GLU A 37 -15.88 -5.41 -3.80
N GLU A 38 -16.82 -5.74 -2.91
CA GLU A 38 -18.24 -5.92 -3.25
C GLU A 38 -18.91 -4.64 -3.76
N ALA A 39 -18.49 -3.49 -3.24
CA ALA A 39 -18.96 -2.18 -3.70
C ALA A 39 -18.32 -1.73 -5.03
N GLY A 40 -17.42 -2.52 -5.62
CA GLY A 40 -16.71 -2.18 -6.87
C GLY A 40 -15.71 -1.03 -6.72
N LYS A 41 -15.29 -0.70 -5.49
CA LYS A 41 -14.36 0.42 -5.18
C LYS A 41 -12.94 -0.08 -4.92
N THR A 42 -12.50 -1.06 -5.70
CA THR A 42 -11.16 -1.64 -5.61
C THR A 42 -10.15 -0.77 -6.36
N ARG A 43 -8.99 -0.53 -5.75
CA ARG A 43 -7.87 0.15 -6.41
C ARG A 43 -7.14 -0.85 -7.31
N GLU A 44 -6.66 -0.39 -8.48
CA GLU A 44 -5.89 -1.22 -9.42
C GLU A 44 -4.63 -1.80 -8.77
N VAL A 45 -3.93 -0.98 -7.99
CA VAL A 45 -2.78 -1.42 -7.20
C VAL A 45 -3.22 -1.61 -5.74
N PRO A 46 -2.92 -2.77 -5.14
CA PRO A 46 -3.16 -3.02 -3.72
C PRO A 46 -2.57 -1.92 -2.82
N GLU A 47 -3.34 -1.52 -1.81
CA GLU A 47 -2.98 -0.41 -0.91
C GLU A 47 -1.62 -0.64 -0.22
N GLU A 48 -1.31 -1.88 0.14
CA GLU A 48 -0.04 -2.26 0.77
C GLU A 48 1.16 -1.97 -0.14
N LEU A 49 1.07 -2.30 -1.43
CA LEU A 49 2.11 -2.02 -2.42
C LEU A 49 2.31 -0.51 -2.57
N MET A 50 1.21 0.24 -2.70
CA MET A 50 1.25 1.70 -2.77
C MET A 50 1.95 2.30 -1.56
N ASN A 51 1.63 1.85 -0.34
CA ASN A 51 2.24 2.35 0.89
C ASN A 51 3.75 2.05 0.95
N MET A 52 4.18 0.87 0.49
CA MET A 52 5.61 0.55 0.40
C MET A 52 6.34 1.37 -0.67
N MET A 53 5.68 1.64 -1.80
CA MET A 53 6.20 2.52 -2.85
C MET A 53 6.39 3.96 -2.35
N ARG A 54 5.41 4.52 -1.61
CA ARG A 54 5.55 5.84 -0.98
C ARG A 54 6.75 5.90 -0.04
N LYS A 55 6.94 4.85 0.75
CA LYS A 55 8.08 4.73 1.66
C LYS A 55 9.41 4.66 0.89
N ALA A 56 9.47 3.86 -0.18
CA ALA A 56 10.65 3.77 -1.03
C ALA A 56 11.00 5.12 -1.66
N GLN A 57 9.99 5.85 -2.17
CA GLN A 57 10.17 7.18 -2.75
C GLN A 57 10.77 8.16 -1.73
N GLY A 58 10.25 8.21 -0.50
CA GLY A 58 10.81 9.09 0.54
C GLY A 58 12.25 8.73 0.92
N ILE A 59 12.62 7.45 0.90
CA ILE A 59 14.03 7.03 1.13
C ILE A 59 14.91 7.46 -0.06
N ILE A 60 14.41 7.34 -1.29
CA ILE A 60 15.13 7.79 -2.49
C ILE A 60 15.39 9.29 -2.42
N ASP A 61 14.36 10.10 -2.14
CA ASP A 61 14.47 11.55 -2.03
C ASP A 61 15.47 11.96 -0.92
N HIS A 62 15.52 11.23 0.21
CA HIS A 62 16.52 11.43 1.26
C HIS A 62 17.94 11.10 0.78
N LEU A 63 18.12 9.98 0.07
CA LEU A 63 19.43 9.52 -0.42
C LEU A 63 19.97 10.35 -1.58
N GLU A 64 19.12 11.05 -2.34
CA GLU A 64 19.55 12.00 -3.38
C GLU A 64 20.49 13.07 -2.80
N ASN A 65 20.14 13.59 -1.63
CA ASN A 65 20.92 14.57 -0.88
C ASN A 65 21.99 13.90 0.02
N ASN A 66 21.73 12.70 0.53
CA ASN A 66 22.57 12.01 1.52
C ASN A 66 23.17 10.71 0.98
N ARG A 67 23.94 10.78 -0.11
CA ARG A 67 24.47 9.60 -0.82
C ARG A 67 25.37 8.67 0.02
N LYS A 68 25.97 9.19 1.10
CA LYS A 68 26.85 8.42 2.01
C LYS A 68 26.09 7.68 3.13
N ASP A 69 24.77 7.82 3.20
CA ASP A 69 23.95 7.14 4.19
C ASP A 69 23.75 5.67 3.82
N LEU A 70 24.72 4.84 4.23
CA LEU A 70 24.72 3.40 3.99
C LEU A 70 23.56 2.68 4.69
N HIS A 71 23.10 3.21 5.83
CA HIS A 71 21.99 2.62 6.57
C HIS A 71 20.71 2.71 5.74
N ASN A 72 20.36 3.92 5.28
CA ASN A 72 19.16 4.12 4.49
C ASN A 72 19.25 3.50 3.09
N ASN A 73 20.46 3.41 2.50
CA ASN A 73 20.65 2.63 1.27
C ASN A 73 20.31 1.15 1.48
N ARG A 74 20.78 0.54 2.58
CA ARG A 74 20.39 -0.82 2.95
C ARG A 74 18.87 -0.93 3.17
N GLN A 75 18.25 0.04 3.84
CA GLN A 75 16.79 0.03 4.04
C GLN A 75 16.01 0.11 2.73
N LEU A 76 16.47 0.93 1.76
CA LEU A 76 15.89 0.99 0.43
C LEU A 76 15.86 -0.40 -0.22
N ASN A 77 17.01 -1.09 -0.24
CA ASN A 77 17.12 -2.44 -0.81
C ASN A 77 16.16 -3.44 -0.15
N LEU A 78 15.97 -3.35 1.17
CA LEU A 78 15.02 -4.19 1.90
C LEU A 78 13.56 -3.89 1.54
N VAL A 79 13.21 -2.61 1.39
CA VAL A 79 11.87 -2.18 0.98
C VAL A 79 11.60 -2.64 -0.45
N GLU A 80 12.52 -2.44 -1.39
CA GLU A 80 12.39 -2.91 -2.78
C GLU A 80 12.23 -4.43 -2.85
N SER A 81 13.03 -5.16 -2.08
CA SER A 81 12.91 -6.62 -1.99
C SER A 81 11.56 -7.06 -1.45
N LYS A 82 10.99 -6.30 -0.50
CA LYS A 82 9.65 -6.57 0.03
C LYS A 82 8.58 -6.27 -1.02
N ILE A 83 8.67 -5.16 -1.73
CA ILE A 83 7.76 -4.79 -2.83
C ILE A 83 7.70 -5.93 -3.86
N ARG A 84 8.85 -6.43 -4.32
CA ARG A 84 8.91 -7.52 -5.30
C ARG A 84 8.22 -8.79 -4.82
N ARG A 85 8.45 -9.21 -3.57
CA ARG A 85 7.79 -10.39 -2.99
C ARG A 85 6.28 -10.20 -2.84
N THR A 86 5.85 -9.04 -2.38
CA THR A 86 4.43 -8.73 -2.22
C THR A 86 3.73 -8.65 -3.57
N ALA A 87 4.37 -8.08 -4.60
CA ALA A 87 3.85 -8.06 -5.96
C ALA A 87 3.64 -9.48 -6.51
N GLN A 88 4.64 -10.35 -6.36
CA GLN A 88 4.53 -11.75 -6.77
C GLN A 88 3.36 -12.48 -6.08
N TYR A 89 3.14 -12.20 -4.79
CA TYR A 89 1.99 -12.74 -4.06
C TYR A 89 0.66 -12.27 -4.68
N TYR A 90 0.50 -10.97 -4.96
CA TYR A 90 -0.74 -10.46 -5.54
C TYR A 90 -0.96 -10.92 -6.99
N GLN A 91 0.10 -11.07 -7.78
CA GLN A 91 0.06 -11.66 -9.12
C GLN A 91 -0.42 -13.12 -9.08
N SER A 92 0.14 -13.91 -8.16
CA SER A 92 -0.23 -15.33 -8.00
C SER A 92 -1.69 -15.51 -7.56
N ASN A 93 -2.27 -14.49 -6.90
CA ASN A 93 -3.67 -14.48 -6.47
C ASN A 93 -4.61 -13.80 -7.50
N GLY A 94 -4.12 -13.40 -8.67
CA GLY A 94 -4.91 -12.74 -9.72
C GLY A 94 -5.40 -11.33 -9.35
N LYS A 95 -4.80 -10.70 -8.32
CA LYS A 95 -5.17 -9.35 -7.85
C LYS A 95 -4.28 -8.25 -8.43
N LEU A 96 -3.27 -8.62 -9.21
CA LEU A 96 -2.35 -7.71 -9.88
C LEU A 96 -2.00 -8.29 -11.24
N ASP A 97 -1.80 -7.43 -12.23
CA ASP A 97 -1.37 -7.85 -13.57
C ASP A 97 -0.02 -8.59 -13.52
N VAL A 98 0.10 -9.65 -14.32
CA VAL A 98 1.29 -10.49 -14.43
C VAL A 98 2.46 -9.71 -15.01
N GLU A 99 2.17 -8.75 -15.90
CA GLU A 99 3.17 -7.88 -16.51
C GLU A 99 3.62 -6.74 -15.58
N TRP A 100 2.94 -6.56 -14.44
CA TRP A 100 3.30 -5.51 -13.50
C TRP A 100 4.72 -5.73 -12.96
N ASN A 101 5.56 -4.70 -13.04
CA ASN A 101 6.93 -4.77 -12.56
C ASN A 101 7.34 -3.47 -11.86
N TYR A 102 8.07 -3.60 -10.76
CA TYR A 102 8.61 -2.47 -10.02
C TYR A 102 9.81 -1.87 -10.79
N LYS A 103 9.64 -0.63 -11.26
CA LYS A 103 10.70 0.16 -11.89
C LYS A 103 10.93 1.42 -11.07
N ARG A 104 12.16 1.59 -10.58
CA ARG A 104 12.55 2.75 -9.75
C ARG A 104 12.29 4.08 -10.46
N ASP A 105 12.57 4.16 -11.76
CA ASP A 105 12.42 5.39 -12.54
C ASP A 105 10.95 5.83 -12.68
N GLN A 106 10.01 4.88 -12.59
CA GLN A 106 8.58 5.13 -12.70
C GLN A 106 7.91 5.32 -11.34
N LEU A 107 8.66 5.15 -10.24
CA LEU A 107 8.10 5.17 -8.89
C LEU A 107 7.41 6.49 -8.56
N ARG A 108 8.00 7.61 -8.99
CA ARG A 108 7.46 8.95 -8.76
C ARG A 108 6.09 9.12 -9.42
N LEU A 109 5.97 8.65 -10.66
CA LEU A 109 4.72 8.67 -11.44
C LEU A 109 3.65 7.72 -10.86
N MET A 110 4.07 6.60 -10.27
CA MET A 110 3.15 5.61 -9.69
C MET A 110 2.57 6.03 -8.33
N VAL A 111 3.22 6.95 -7.62
CA VAL A 111 2.88 7.33 -6.24
C VAL A 111 2.06 8.62 -6.14
N GLU A 112 2.20 9.53 -7.12
CA GLU A 112 1.32 10.70 -7.32
C GLU A 112 -0.13 10.29 -7.63
#